data_AF-A0A6I5NV24-F1
#
_entry.id   AF-A0A6I5NV24-F1
#
_cell.length_a   1.000
_cell.length_b   1.000
_cell.length_c   1.000
_cell.angle_alpha   90.00
_cell.angle_beta   90.00
_cell.angle_gamma   90.00
#
_symmetry.space_group_name_H-M   'P 1'
#
loop_
_entity.id
_entity.type
_entity.pdbx_description
1 polymer ?
#
loop_
_entity_poly.entity_id
_entity_poly.type
_entity_poly.pdbx_seq_one_letter_code
_entity_poly.pdbx_strand_id
1 'polypeptide(L)'
;MQYAHHKHHSLVPFTLLRLARLVTPKSTSHDAGLTLVECVMAIVVVGLMGTAIAPMMVASVATRVQSQKAEQALELAQGEIDRVRIQFEQNNLVELPITLTVTGNRAPNVSGPSSLADTSTTLREVDVNNDTEPDFVIQSYLVEKTGIDDTYEMGVRVYDYNAVANNAGGALAVDEARLGFTDSQGERSEKPISVLYTNLGLTEEAESLCNWIDYTDSAGTATKPATCN
;
A
#
# COMPACT_ATOMS: atom_id res chain seq x y z
N MET A 1 4.54 -8.60 59.78
CA MET A 1 4.08 -9.44 58.66
C MET A 1 5.22 -9.50 57.65
N GLN A 2 6.27 -10.31 57.72
CA GLN A 2 6.53 -11.71 58.08
C GLN A 2 6.06 -12.75 57.04
N TYR A 3 7.00 -13.06 56.13
CA TYR A 3 7.44 -14.37 55.61
C TYR A 3 6.64 -15.20 54.57
N ALA A 4 7.47 -15.81 53.70
CA ALA A 4 7.39 -17.12 53.03
C ALA A 4 6.52 -17.22 51.75
N HIS A 5 7.04 -17.58 50.56
CA HIS A 5 7.80 -18.77 50.12
C HIS A 5 6.94 -20.04 49.98
N HIS A 6 6.54 -20.40 48.75
CA HIS A 6 6.08 -21.75 48.35
C HIS A 6 6.09 -21.84 46.81
N LYS A 7 7.12 -22.39 46.15
CA LYS A 7 7.43 -23.81 45.84
C LYS A 7 6.32 -24.65 45.18
N HIS A 8 6.62 -25.00 43.93
CA HIS A 8 6.46 -26.29 43.22
C HIS A 8 5.08 -26.93 43.02
N HIS A 9 4.83 -27.33 41.76
CA HIS A 9 4.74 -28.71 41.22
C HIS A 9 3.63 -28.74 40.15
N SER A 10 3.94 -29.06 38.90
CA SER A 10 3.91 -30.45 38.36
C SER A 10 2.92 -30.46 37.19
N LEU A 11 3.15 -31.35 36.21
CA LEU A 11 2.29 -31.82 35.10
C LEU A 11 3.11 -31.76 33.79
N VAL A 12 3.39 -32.82 33.02
CA VAL A 12 3.05 -34.27 33.04
C VAL A 12 4.05 -34.98 32.08
N PRO A 13 3.94 -36.29 31.74
CA PRO A 13 4.93 -37.28 32.12
C PRO A 13 5.74 -37.85 30.96
N PHE A 14 6.95 -38.27 31.31
CA PHE A 14 7.78 -39.20 30.57
C PHE A 14 7.23 -40.63 30.76
N THR A 15 6.79 -41.28 29.69
CA THR A 15 6.56 -42.74 29.51
C THR A 15 6.03 -42.86 28.08
N LEU A 16 6.43 -43.76 27.18
CA LEU A 16 6.84 -45.15 27.35
C LEU A 16 7.30 -45.61 25.95
N LEU A 17 8.55 -46.05 25.77
CA LEU A 17 8.84 -47.06 24.75
C LEU A 17 10.13 -47.79 25.10
N ARG A 18 9.92 -48.98 25.67
CA ARG A 18 10.93 -49.95 26.04
C ARG A 18 10.99 -51.00 24.93
N LEU A 19 12.22 -51.43 24.64
CA LEU A 19 12.62 -52.67 23.95
C LEU A 19 12.47 -52.74 22.43
N ALA A 20 13.60 -52.63 21.73
CA ALA A 20 14.07 -53.72 20.87
C ALA A 20 15.60 -53.65 20.64
N ARG A 21 16.26 -54.77 20.97
CA ARG A 21 17.55 -55.25 20.46
C ARG A 21 18.83 -54.48 20.81
N LEU A 22 19.51 -55.05 21.81
CA LEU A 22 20.96 -55.25 21.78
C LEU A 22 21.36 -55.90 20.44
N VAL A 23 21.92 -55.11 19.54
CA VAL A 23 22.87 -55.58 18.53
C VAL A 23 24.19 -54.94 18.92
N THR A 24 25.06 -55.72 19.56
CA THR A 24 26.47 -55.38 19.70
C THR A 24 27.07 -55.35 18.29
N PRO A 25 27.60 -54.22 17.81
CA PRO A 25 28.37 -54.23 16.58
C PRO A 25 29.67 -54.98 16.87
N LYS A 26 29.79 -56.19 16.31
CA LYS A 26 31.06 -56.86 16.13
C LYS A 26 31.94 -55.92 15.29
N SER A 27 33.02 -55.41 15.88
CA SER A 27 34.04 -54.66 15.16
C SER A 27 34.62 -55.56 14.08
N THR A 28 34.13 -55.39 12.86
CA THR A 28 34.86 -55.80 11.68
C THR A 28 35.62 -54.58 11.23
N SER A 29 36.94 -54.65 11.36
CA SER A 29 37.87 -53.75 10.71
C SER A 29 37.65 -53.90 9.21
N HIS A 30 36.79 -53.06 8.64
CA HIS A 30 36.77 -52.76 7.23
C HIS A 30 37.16 -51.29 7.11
N ASP A 31 38.36 -51.06 6.61
CA ASP A 31 38.81 -49.77 6.09
C ASP A 31 37.65 -49.15 5.28
N ALA A 32 37.09 -48.03 5.73
CA ALA A 32 37.71 -46.70 5.64
C ALA A 32 37.99 -46.27 4.19
N GLY A 33 36.99 -46.44 3.32
CA GLY A 33 36.78 -45.52 2.21
C GLY A 33 35.45 -44.84 2.45
N LEU A 34 35.44 -43.52 2.68
CA LEU A 34 34.25 -42.68 2.54
C LEU A 34 33.53 -43.11 1.27
N THR A 35 32.42 -43.84 1.39
CA THR A 35 31.82 -44.45 0.19
C THR A 35 31.28 -43.32 -0.68
N LEU A 36 31.62 -43.32 -1.98
CA LEU A 36 31.14 -42.29 -2.92
C LEU A 36 29.61 -42.10 -2.83
N VAL A 37 28.88 -43.17 -2.50
CA VAL A 37 27.42 -43.17 -2.30
C VAL A 37 26.99 -42.31 -1.10
N GLU A 38 27.70 -42.35 0.03
CA GLU A 38 27.39 -41.52 1.20
C GLU A 38 27.60 -40.03 0.91
N CYS A 39 28.68 -39.68 0.21
CA CYS A 39 28.94 -38.31 -0.21
C CYS A 39 27.88 -37.82 -1.22
N VAL A 40 27.47 -38.65 -2.17
CA VAL A 40 26.39 -38.34 -3.12
C VAL A 40 25.06 -38.14 -2.40
N MET A 41 24.71 -39.02 -1.45
CA MET A 41 23.46 -38.88 -0.69
C MET A 41 23.47 -37.62 0.20
N ALA A 42 24.62 -37.30 0.80
CA ALA A 42 24.77 -36.05 1.57
C ALA A 42 24.53 -34.81 0.69
N ILE A 43 25.09 -34.76 -0.52
CA ILE A 43 24.86 -33.66 -1.47
C ILE A 43 23.37 -33.59 -1.86
N VAL A 44 22.72 -34.73 -2.12
CA VAL A 44 21.29 -34.77 -2.44
C VAL A 44 20.44 -34.24 -1.29
N VAL A 45 20.70 -34.68 -0.05
CA VAL A 45 19.95 -34.22 1.14
C VAL A 45 20.17 -32.73 1.38
N VAL A 46 21.42 -32.25 1.30
CA VAL A 46 21.72 -30.82 1.44
C VAL A 46 21.07 -30.01 0.30
N GLY A 47 21.06 -30.53 -0.92
CA GLY A 47 20.38 -29.92 -2.06
C GLY A 47 18.87 -29.79 -1.82
N LEU A 48 18.21 -30.86 -1.37
CA LEU A 48 16.79 -30.84 -1.04
C LEU A 48 16.48 -29.86 0.09
N MET A 49 17.28 -29.84 1.16
CA MET A 49 17.16 -28.87 2.25
C MET A 49 17.34 -27.42 1.75
N GLY A 50 18.33 -27.17 0.89
CA GLY A 50 18.57 -25.86 0.29
C GLY A 50 17.40 -25.38 -0.56
N THR A 51 16.85 -26.26 -1.40
CA THR A 51 15.67 -25.93 -2.23
C THR A 51 14.41 -25.68 -1.41
N ALA A 52 14.29 -26.24 -0.21
CA ALA A 52 13.14 -26.01 0.67
C ALA A 52 13.20 -24.64 1.38
N ILE A 53 14.39 -24.10 1.64
CA ILE A 53 14.56 -22.82 2.35
C ILE A 53 14.52 -21.62 1.40
N ALA A 54 15.01 -21.77 0.17
CA ALA A 54 15.11 -20.68 -0.80
C ALA A 54 13.78 -19.95 -1.09
N PRO A 55 12.62 -20.62 -1.26
CA PRO A 55 11.36 -19.94 -1.54
C PRO A 55 10.93 -18.97 -0.44
N MET A 56 11.20 -19.29 0.83
CA MET A 56 10.84 -18.43 1.96
C MET A 56 11.64 -17.13 1.99
N MET A 57 12.93 -17.19 1.61
CA MET A 57 13.80 -16.02 1.57
C MET A 57 13.38 -15.05 0.46
N VAL A 58 13.11 -15.58 -0.74
CA VAL A 58 12.66 -14.77 -1.88
C VAL A 58 11.30 -14.13 -1.59
N ALA A 59 10.38 -14.90 -1.01
CA ALA A 59 9.07 -14.40 -0.58
C ALA A 59 9.19 -13.20 0.38
N SER A 60 10.08 -13.28 1.36
CA SER A 60 10.29 -12.20 2.34
C SER A 60 10.89 -10.93 1.74
N VAL A 61 11.73 -11.04 0.70
CA VAL A 61 12.29 -9.86 0.02
C VAL A 61 11.22 -9.23 -0.86
N ALA A 62 10.43 -10.04 -1.56
CA ALA A 62 9.36 -9.56 -2.42
C ALA A 62 8.34 -8.72 -1.64
N THR A 63 7.88 -9.20 -0.47
CA THR A 63 6.94 -8.45 0.36
C THR A 63 7.53 -7.13 0.84
N ARG A 64 8.82 -7.08 1.21
CA ARG A 64 9.47 -5.85 1.64
C ARG A 64 9.56 -4.80 0.52
N VAL A 65 9.96 -5.22 -0.68
CA VAL A 65 10.05 -4.31 -1.83
C VAL A 65 8.66 -3.78 -2.20
N GLN A 66 7.64 -4.64 -2.14
CA GLN A 66 6.26 -4.25 -2.34
C GLN A 66 5.78 -3.22 -1.30
N SER A 67 6.06 -3.43 -0.02
CA SER A 67 5.74 -2.46 1.03
C SER A 67 6.44 -1.12 0.82
N GLN A 68 7.71 -1.12 0.45
CA GLN A 68 8.45 0.12 0.18
C GLN A 68 7.85 0.92 -0.98
N LYS A 69 7.44 0.25 -2.07
CA LYS A 69 6.78 0.94 -3.19
C LYS A 69 5.41 1.52 -2.78
N ALA A 70 4.65 0.82 -1.95
CA ALA A 70 3.38 1.33 -1.45
C ALA A 70 3.57 2.55 -0.53
N GLU A 71 4.58 2.53 0.34
CA GLU A 71 4.93 3.67 1.20
C GLU A 71 5.34 4.88 0.37
N GLN A 72 6.18 4.70 -0.65
CA GLN A 72 6.58 5.78 -1.57
C GLN A 72 5.37 6.36 -2.30
N ALA A 73 4.47 5.52 -2.82
CA ALA A 73 3.27 6.00 -3.50
C ALA A 73 2.37 6.81 -2.58
N LEU A 74 2.24 6.41 -1.31
CA LEU A 74 1.47 7.15 -0.31
C LEU A 74 2.12 8.50 0.02
N GLU A 75 3.44 8.55 0.19
CA GLU A 75 4.19 9.79 0.44
C GLU A 75 4.02 10.77 -0.74
N LEU A 76 4.10 10.27 -1.97
CA LEU A 76 3.85 11.07 -3.17
C LEU A 76 2.42 11.60 -3.23
N ALA A 77 1.43 10.77 -2.85
CA ALA A 77 0.02 11.18 -2.83
C ALA A 77 -0.23 12.28 -1.80
N GLN A 78 0.34 12.15 -0.60
CA GLN A 78 0.25 13.16 0.46
C GLN A 78 0.94 14.47 0.05
N GLY A 79 2.16 14.38 -0.49
CA GLY A 79 2.89 15.54 -0.98
C GLY A 79 2.15 16.29 -2.10
N GLU A 80 1.40 15.57 -2.94
CA GLU A 80 0.54 16.19 -3.94
C GLU A 80 -0.64 16.95 -3.34
N ILE A 81 -1.30 16.37 -2.33
CA ILE A 81 -2.37 17.06 -1.60
C ILE A 81 -1.85 18.34 -0.96
N ASP A 82 -0.69 18.28 -0.30
CA ASP A 82 -0.09 19.43 0.37
C ASP A 82 0.30 20.52 -0.64
N ARG A 83 0.88 20.13 -1.79
CA ARG A 83 1.21 21.04 -2.89
C ARG A 83 -0.02 21.80 -3.38
N VAL A 84 -1.10 21.06 -3.69
CA VAL A 84 -2.34 21.65 -4.20
C VAL A 84 -3.02 22.48 -3.13
N ARG A 85 -3.01 22.05 -1.86
CA ARG A 85 -3.54 22.85 -0.75
C ARG A 85 -2.84 24.20 -0.64
N ILE A 86 -1.51 24.25 -0.73
CA ILE A 86 -0.76 25.52 -0.67
C ILE A 86 -1.15 26.43 -1.84
N GLN A 87 -1.26 25.89 -3.06
CA GLN A 87 -1.71 26.67 -4.23
C GLN A 87 -3.14 27.19 -4.06
N PHE A 88 -4.00 26.37 -3.45
CA PHE A 88 -5.39 26.68 -3.16
C PHE A 88 -5.51 27.80 -2.12
N GLU A 89 -4.71 27.77 -1.06
CA GLU A 89 -4.63 28.83 -0.04
C GLU A 89 -4.08 30.16 -0.58
N GLN A 90 -3.19 30.10 -1.58
CA GLN A 90 -2.61 31.29 -2.21
C GLN A 90 -3.53 31.91 -3.28
N ASN A 91 -4.74 31.37 -3.48
CA ASN A 91 -5.66 31.75 -4.55
C ASN A 91 -4.98 31.76 -5.95
N ASN A 92 -3.99 30.88 -6.14
CA ASN A 92 -3.27 30.74 -7.40
C ASN A 92 -3.90 29.60 -8.21
N LEU A 93 -5.04 29.91 -8.83
CA LEU A 93 -5.88 28.92 -9.51
C LEU A 93 -5.35 28.48 -10.89
N VAL A 94 -4.28 29.10 -11.40
CA VAL A 94 -3.74 28.85 -12.75
C VAL A 94 -3.07 27.47 -12.86
N GLU A 95 -2.58 26.95 -11.73
CA GLU A 95 -1.79 25.71 -11.67
C GLU A 95 -2.50 24.60 -10.88
N LEU A 96 -3.75 24.83 -10.49
CA LEU A 96 -4.54 23.86 -9.76
C LEU A 96 -4.95 22.69 -10.66
N PRO A 97 -5.17 21.51 -10.06
CA PRO A 97 -5.78 20.41 -10.78
C PRO A 97 -7.10 20.83 -11.41
N ILE A 98 -7.38 20.31 -12.61
CA ILE A 98 -8.60 20.61 -13.36
C ILE A 98 -9.83 20.38 -12.47
N THR A 99 -10.63 21.44 -12.32
CA THR A 99 -11.95 21.37 -11.68
C THR A 99 -12.93 20.72 -12.63
N LEU A 100 -13.48 19.59 -12.23
CA LEU A 100 -14.46 18.83 -12.99
C LEU A 100 -15.85 19.03 -12.37
N THR A 101 -16.77 19.58 -13.16
CA THR A 101 -18.19 19.59 -12.81
C THR A 101 -18.82 18.26 -13.23
N VAL A 102 -18.56 17.20 -12.45
CA VAL A 102 -19.11 15.86 -12.72
C VAL A 102 -20.49 15.72 -12.10
N THR A 103 -21.51 15.41 -12.91
CA THR A 103 -22.86 15.08 -12.43
C THR A 103 -22.80 13.80 -11.58
N GLY A 104 -22.91 13.92 -10.25
CA GLY A 104 -22.82 12.77 -9.32
C GLY A 104 -21.87 12.91 -8.12
N ASN A 105 -21.22 14.06 -7.95
CA ASN A 105 -20.72 14.64 -6.69
C ASN A 105 -19.78 13.80 -5.80
N ARG A 106 -18.87 12.99 -6.36
CA ARG A 106 -17.83 12.33 -5.56
C ARG A 106 -16.54 12.19 -6.35
N ALA A 107 -15.40 12.50 -5.74
CA ALA A 107 -14.08 12.30 -6.34
C ALA A 107 -13.85 10.87 -6.84
N PRO A 108 -14.33 9.81 -6.15
CA PRO A 108 -14.30 8.44 -6.67
C PRO A 108 -14.83 8.21 -8.09
N ASN A 109 -15.76 9.05 -8.59
CA ASN A 109 -16.40 8.85 -9.89
C ASN A 109 -15.57 9.36 -11.08
N VAL A 110 -14.45 10.04 -10.82
CA VAL A 110 -13.55 10.50 -11.90
C VAL A 110 -12.86 9.29 -12.52
N SER A 111 -12.86 9.22 -13.86
CA SER A 111 -12.24 8.12 -14.60
C SER A 111 -10.72 8.10 -14.40
N GLY A 112 -10.10 6.91 -14.43
CA GLY A 112 -8.65 6.81 -14.46
C GLY A 112 -8.07 7.33 -15.78
N PRO A 113 -6.77 7.63 -15.83
CA PRO A 113 -6.15 8.16 -17.05
C PRO A 113 -6.19 7.14 -18.18
N SER A 114 -6.43 7.61 -19.39
CA SER A 114 -6.41 6.80 -20.62
C SER A 114 -5.04 6.76 -21.30
N SER A 115 -4.19 7.74 -21.03
CA SER A 115 -2.81 7.85 -21.51
C SER A 115 -2.05 8.94 -20.72
N LEU A 116 -0.75 9.08 -20.94
CA LEU A 116 0.05 10.19 -20.37
C LEU A 116 -0.38 11.57 -20.90
N ALA A 117 -1.09 11.61 -22.03
CA ALA A 117 -1.60 12.84 -22.65
C ALA A 117 -3.04 13.18 -22.23
N ASP A 118 -3.61 12.47 -21.25
CA ASP A 118 -4.98 12.70 -20.81
C ASP A 118 -5.13 14.10 -20.19
N THR A 119 -5.95 14.94 -20.81
CA THR A 119 -6.23 16.31 -20.36
C THR A 119 -7.49 16.41 -19.51
N SER A 120 -8.17 15.30 -19.19
CA SER A 120 -9.35 15.32 -18.33
C SER A 120 -8.99 15.51 -16.86
N THR A 121 -7.76 15.20 -16.48
CA THR A 121 -7.22 15.36 -15.13
C THR A 121 -5.79 15.87 -15.22
N THR A 122 -5.21 16.29 -14.09
CA THR A 122 -3.81 16.70 -14.07
C THR A 122 -2.94 15.47 -13.83
N LEU A 123 -2.07 15.18 -14.80
CA LEU A 123 -1.10 14.09 -14.70
C LEU A 123 0.29 14.67 -14.47
N ARG A 124 1.01 14.10 -13.50
CA ARG A 124 2.41 14.42 -13.25
C ARG A 124 3.24 13.14 -13.16
N GLU A 125 4.30 13.09 -13.96
CA GLU A 125 5.32 12.06 -13.90
C GLU A 125 6.31 12.36 -12.76
N VAL A 126 6.68 11.35 -11.98
CA VAL A 126 7.62 11.48 -10.86
C VAL A 126 8.66 10.38 -10.93
N ASP A 127 9.92 10.80 -10.96
CA ASP A 127 11.11 9.98 -10.79
C ASP A 127 11.56 10.09 -9.32
N VAL A 128 11.57 8.96 -8.59
CA VAL A 128 11.90 8.91 -7.16
C VAL A 128 13.38 8.55 -6.94
N ASN A 129 13.99 7.84 -7.88
CA ASN A 129 15.34 7.31 -7.76
C ASN A 129 16.39 8.17 -8.53
N ASN A 130 15.93 9.18 -9.26
CA ASN A 130 16.70 10.11 -10.09
C ASN A 130 17.51 9.39 -11.18
N ASP A 131 16.95 8.35 -11.79
CA ASP A 131 17.52 7.59 -12.90
C ASP A 131 17.11 8.11 -14.28
N THR A 132 16.38 9.23 -14.33
CA THR A 132 15.83 9.88 -15.54
C THR A 132 14.65 9.15 -16.18
N GLU A 133 14.18 8.07 -15.58
CA GLU A 133 12.95 7.39 -15.94
C GLU A 133 11.90 7.63 -14.84
N PRO A 134 10.68 8.08 -15.20
CA PRO A 134 9.62 8.23 -14.20
C PRO A 134 9.17 6.87 -13.65
N ASP A 135 9.15 6.75 -12.33
CA ASP A 135 8.67 5.55 -11.62
C ASP A 135 7.14 5.55 -11.48
N PHE A 136 6.55 6.74 -11.28
CA PHE A 136 5.15 6.92 -10.93
C PHE A 136 4.47 8.00 -11.78
N VAL A 137 3.15 7.86 -11.91
CA VAL A 137 2.27 8.90 -12.46
C VAL A 137 1.22 9.26 -11.42
N ILE A 138 1.17 10.53 -11.06
CA ILE A 138 0.19 11.08 -10.13
C ILE A 138 -0.95 11.69 -10.94
N GLN A 139 -2.17 11.20 -10.71
CA GLN A 139 -3.41 11.78 -11.20
C GLN A 139 -4.03 12.62 -10.08
N SER A 140 -4.16 13.93 -10.28
CA SER A 140 -4.87 14.83 -9.38
C SER A 140 -6.03 15.52 -10.09
N TYR A 141 -7.13 15.69 -9.35
CA TYR A 141 -8.35 16.33 -9.84
C TYR A 141 -9.18 16.90 -8.69
N LEU A 142 -9.97 17.92 -9.01
CA LEU A 142 -10.91 18.56 -8.08
C LEU A 142 -12.33 18.35 -8.61
N VAL A 143 -13.25 17.96 -7.72
CA VAL A 143 -14.68 17.84 -8.03
C VAL A 143 -15.43 18.84 -7.17
N GLU A 144 -16.15 19.75 -7.80
CA GLU A 144 -17.00 20.70 -7.08
C GLU A 144 -18.18 19.96 -6.41
N LYS A 145 -18.44 20.25 -5.13
CA LYS A 145 -19.58 19.69 -4.43
C LYS A 145 -20.81 20.55 -4.66
N THR A 146 -21.79 20.03 -5.40
CA THR A 146 -23.03 20.79 -5.63
C THR A 146 -23.76 21.06 -4.32
N GLY A 147 -24.18 22.30 -4.11
CA GLY A 147 -24.98 22.72 -2.95
C GLY A 147 -24.15 23.26 -1.78
N ILE A 148 -22.83 23.37 -1.94
CA ILE A 148 -21.97 24.15 -1.05
C ILE A 148 -21.06 24.98 -1.93
N ASP A 149 -21.21 26.30 -1.86
CA ASP A 149 -20.33 27.20 -2.59
C ASP A 149 -18.88 27.00 -2.11
N ASP A 150 -17.95 27.03 -3.06
CA ASP A 150 -16.51 27.00 -2.84
C ASP A 150 -15.93 25.78 -2.09
N THR A 151 -16.66 24.65 -2.07
CA THR A 151 -16.16 23.37 -1.55
C THR A 151 -15.86 22.39 -2.66
N TYR A 152 -14.65 21.84 -2.62
CA TYR A 152 -14.13 20.90 -3.60
C TYR A 152 -13.69 19.61 -2.93
N GLU A 153 -13.96 18.48 -3.56
CA GLU A 153 -13.41 17.19 -3.20
C GLU A 153 -12.20 16.92 -4.11
N MET A 154 -11.02 16.85 -3.50
CA MET A 154 -9.79 16.52 -4.19
C MET A 154 -9.56 15.01 -4.15
N GLY A 155 -9.26 14.43 -5.31
CA GLY A 155 -8.77 13.07 -5.42
C GLY A 155 -7.33 13.05 -5.92
N VAL A 156 -6.51 12.21 -5.31
CA VAL A 156 -5.15 11.89 -5.77
C VAL A 156 -5.01 10.39 -5.91
N ARG A 157 -4.55 9.95 -7.07
CA ARG A 157 -4.27 8.54 -7.36
C ARG A 157 -2.85 8.42 -7.89
N VAL A 158 -2.12 7.43 -7.39
CA VAL A 158 -0.73 7.19 -7.82
C VAL A 158 -0.67 5.86 -8.56
N TYR A 159 -0.31 5.91 -9.83
CA TYR A 159 -0.16 4.77 -10.72
C TYR A 159 1.32 4.42 -10.91
N ASP A 160 1.61 3.16 -11.23
CA ASP A 160 2.91 2.78 -11.79
C ASP A 160 3.06 3.45 -13.17
N TYR A 161 4.23 3.97 -13.50
CA TYR A 161 4.42 4.64 -14.79
C TYR A 161 4.08 3.74 -15.98
N ASN A 162 4.46 2.46 -15.90
CA ASN A 162 4.19 1.50 -16.97
C ASN A 162 2.70 1.24 -17.18
N ALA A 163 1.87 1.41 -16.15
CA ALA A 163 0.43 1.23 -16.25
C ALA A 163 -0.20 2.30 -17.15
N VAL A 164 0.25 3.55 -17.05
CA VAL A 164 -0.28 4.67 -17.83
C VAL A 164 0.40 4.77 -19.20
N ALA A 165 1.72 4.57 -19.25
CA ALA A 165 2.51 4.68 -20.47
C ALA A 165 2.18 3.60 -21.51
N ASN A 166 1.93 2.37 -21.06
CA ASN A 166 1.59 1.25 -21.94
C ASN A 166 0.08 1.04 -22.12
N ASN A 167 -0.74 1.96 -21.61
CA ASN A 167 -2.18 1.87 -21.73
C ASN A 167 -2.62 2.05 -23.18
N ALA A 168 -3.35 1.07 -23.72
CA ALA A 168 -3.84 1.09 -25.10
C ALA A 168 -5.09 1.96 -25.31
N GLY A 169 -5.28 3.00 -24.48
CA GLY A 169 -6.35 3.99 -24.61
C GLY A 169 -7.65 3.68 -23.85
N GLY A 170 -7.69 2.63 -23.01
CA GLY A 170 -8.81 2.39 -22.10
C GLY A 170 -8.62 3.20 -20.80
N ALA A 171 -9.67 3.70 -20.16
CA ALA A 171 -9.49 4.34 -18.84
C ALA A 171 -8.97 3.32 -17.83
N LEU A 172 -7.89 3.64 -17.12
CA LEU A 172 -7.40 2.79 -16.03
C LEU A 172 -8.43 2.66 -14.92
N ALA A 173 -8.33 1.57 -14.17
CA ALA A 173 -9.17 1.37 -13.01
C ALA A 173 -8.85 2.39 -11.91
N VAL A 174 -9.82 2.57 -11.01
CA VAL A 174 -9.78 3.63 -9.99
C VAL A 174 -9.69 3.09 -8.57
N ASP A 175 -9.97 1.80 -8.40
CA ASP A 175 -9.85 1.09 -7.13
C ASP A 175 -8.39 0.77 -6.82
N GLU A 176 -8.00 0.85 -5.56
CA GLU A 176 -6.64 0.57 -5.12
C GLU A 176 -6.19 -0.86 -5.48
N ALA A 177 -4.96 -0.99 -5.95
CA ALA A 177 -4.36 -2.25 -6.38
C ALA A 177 -4.18 -3.19 -5.18
N ARG A 178 -4.63 -4.44 -5.33
CA ARG A 178 -4.36 -5.48 -4.32
C ARG A 178 -2.96 -6.04 -4.56
N LEU A 179 -2.12 -5.98 -3.54
CA LEU A 179 -0.78 -6.59 -3.59
C LEU A 179 -0.92 -8.12 -3.47
N GLY A 180 -0.97 -8.79 -4.62
CA GLY A 180 -0.99 -10.24 -4.73
C GLY A 180 0.43 -10.83 -4.72
N PHE A 181 0.59 -11.99 -4.07
CA PHE A 181 1.86 -12.71 -3.98
C PHE A 181 2.27 -13.41 -5.29
N THR A 182 1.32 -13.68 -6.20
CA THR A 182 1.50 -14.62 -7.32
C THR A 182 1.82 -13.97 -8.66
N ASP A 183 1.55 -12.67 -8.82
CA ASP A 183 1.72 -11.99 -10.11
C ASP A 183 2.73 -10.85 -9.99
N SER A 184 3.80 -10.93 -10.79
CA SER A 184 4.92 -9.99 -10.79
C SER A 184 4.52 -8.54 -11.13
N GLN A 185 3.39 -8.36 -11.83
CA GLN A 185 2.76 -7.06 -12.09
C GLN A 185 1.36 -6.95 -11.46
N GLY A 186 0.64 -8.07 -11.30
CA GLY A 186 -0.65 -8.13 -10.60
C GLY A 186 -1.64 -7.08 -11.08
N GLU A 187 -2.41 -6.52 -10.14
CA GLU A 187 -3.35 -5.44 -10.46
C GLU A 187 -2.66 -4.07 -10.65
N ARG A 188 -1.35 -3.96 -10.39
CA ARG A 188 -0.62 -2.68 -10.41
C ARG A 188 -0.39 -2.14 -11.82
N SER A 189 -0.55 -2.98 -12.85
CA SER A 189 -0.49 -2.56 -14.25
C SER A 189 -1.76 -1.83 -14.72
N GLU A 190 -2.84 -1.88 -13.94
CA GLU A 190 -4.14 -1.31 -14.33
C GLU A 190 -4.79 -0.46 -13.24
N LYS A 191 -4.38 -0.63 -11.97
CA LYS A 191 -4.94 0.02 -10.79
C LYS A 191 -3.93 0.92 -10.09
N PRO A 192 -4.38 2.01 -9.43
CA PRO A 192 -3.52 2.86 -8.63
C PRO A 192 -2.96 2.09 -7.42
N ILE A 193 -1.71 2.34 -7.08
CA ILE A 193 -1.03 1.78 -5.91
C ILE A 193 -1.53 2.45 -4.63
N SER A 194 -1.87 3.74 -4.70
CA SER A 194 -2.42 4.50 -3.58
C SER A 194 -3.49 5.47 -4.07
N VAL A 195 -4.54 5.61 -3.27
CA VAL A 195 -5.67 6.50 -3.53
C VAL A 195 -5.99 7.31 -2.27
N LEU A 196 -5.98 8.64 -2.39
CA LEU A 196 -6.33 9.55 -1.32
C LEU A 196 -7.44 10.51 -1.75
N TYR A 197 -8.35 10.79 -0.84
CA TYR A 197 -9.42 11.76 -1.02
C TYR A 197 -9.40 12.75 0.13
N THR A 198 -9.54 14.03 -0.15
CA THR A 198 -9.64 15.09 0.86
C THR A 198 -10.62 16.18 0.40
N ASN A 199 -11.12 16.98 1.34
CA ASN A 199 -11.95 18.13 1.02
C ASN A 199 -11.12 19.41 1.13
N LEU A 200 -11.29 20.31 0.17
CA LEU A 200 -10.75 21.66 0.15
C LEU A 200 -11.93 22.63 0.15
N GLY A 201 -11.82 23.73 0.89
CA GLY A 201 -12.82 24.81 0.90
C GLY A 201 -12.10 26.14 0.79
N LEU A 202 -12.54 27.03 -0.12
CA LEU A 202 -12.00 28.39 -0.14
C LEU A 202 -12.54 29.12 1.09
N THR A 203 -11.63 29.70 1.85
CA THR A 203 -11.97 30.43 3.07
C THR A 203 -11.81 31.91 2.77
N GLU A 204 -12.78 32.52 2.07
CA GLU A 204 -12.76 33.97 1.89
C GLU A 204 -13.75 34.74 2.77
N GLU A 205 -14.73 34.08 3.41
CA GLU A 205 -15.63 34.78 4.34
C GLU A 205 -15.95 33.96 5.61
N ALA A 206 -16.27 34.67 6.69
CA ALA A 206 -16.68 34.12 7.99
C ALA A 206 -17.88 33.14 7.89
N GLU A 207 -18.57 33.11 6.75
CA GLU A 207 -19.70 32.24 6.44
C GLU A 207 -19.28 30.83 5.95
N SER A 208 -18.06 30.62 5.44
CA SER A 208 -17.62 29.31 4.94
C SER A 208 -17.59 28.23 6.04
N LEU A 209 -17.16 28.59 7.25
CA LEU A 209 -17.19 27.70 8.41
C LEU A 209 -18.63 27.34 8.79
N CYS A 210 -19.55 28.30 8.65
CA CYS A 210 -20.97 28.12 8.96
C CYS A 210 -21.63 27.16 7.96
N ASN A 211 -21.32 27.31 6.67
CA ASN A 211 -21.79 26.42 5.60
C ASN A 211 -21.18 25.00 5.72
N TRP A 212 -19.90 24.90 6.11
CA TRP A 212 -19.26 23.60 6.34
C TRP A 212 -19.84 22.85 7.55
N ILE A 213 -20.15 23.56 8.65
CA ILE A 213 -20.82 22.97 9.82
C ILE A 213 -22.21 22.45 9.43
N ASP A 214 -22.99 23.23 8.65
CA ASP A 214 -24.30 22.77 8.15
C ASP A 214 -24.21 21.50 7.32
N TYR A 215 -23.20 21.42 6.46
CA TYR A 215 -23.02 20.26 5.60
C TYR A 215 -22.59 19.00 6.37
N THR A 216 -21.68 19.16 7.34
CA THR A 216 -21.17 18.03 8.12
C THR A 216 -22.19 17.53 9.14
N ASP A 217 -23.05 18.42 9.65
CA ASP A 217 -24.10 18.09 10.59
C ASP A 217 -25.40 17.69 9.88
N SER A 218 -25.42 16.48 9.36
CA SER A 218 -26.60 15.87 8.74
C SER A 218 -27.81 15.75 9.69
N ALA A 219 -27.59 15.92 10.99
CA ALA A 219 -28.57 15.71 12.07
C ALA A 219 -29.07 17.02 12.72
N GLY A 220 -28.51 18.18 12.38
CA GLY A 220 -28.89 19.48 12.94
C GLY A 220 -28.61 19.62 14.45
N THR A 221 -27.61 18.91 14.98
CA THR A 221 -27.25 18.89 16.40
C THR A 221 -26.03 19.73 16.77
N ALA A 222 -25.29 20.25 15.79
CA ALA A 222 -24.09 21.03 16.00
C ALA A 222 -24.44 22.47 16.41
N THR A 223 -23.89 22.90 17.53
CA THR A 223 -24.03 24.29 17.99
C THR A 223 -23.17 25.20 17.13
N LYS A 224 -23.80 25.98 16.25
CA LYS A 224 -23.09 26.98 15.44
C LYS A 224 -22.64 28.18 16.30
N PRO A 225 -21.48 28.78 15.99
CA PRO A 225 -21.09 30.07 16.56
C PRO A 225 -22.14 31.16 16.25
N ALA A 226 -22.34 32.11 17.18
CA ALA A 226 -23.30 33.22 16.99
C ALA A 226 -22.93 34.18 15.84
N THR A 227 -21.73 34.03 15.28
CA THR A 227 -21.25 34.76 14.11
C THR A 227 -21.74 34.16 12.79
N CYS A 228 -22.41 33.00 12.83
CA CYS A 228 -23.09 32.36 11.71
C CYS A 228 -24.56 32.81 11.67
N ASN A 229 -24.82 34.04 11.21
CA ASN A 229 -26.17 34.62 11.17
C ASN A 229 -26.41 35.34 9.84
#